data_AF-A0A378TT35-F1
#
_entry.id   AF-A0A378TT35-F1
#
_cell.length_a   1.000
_cell.length_b   1.000
_cell.length_c   1.000
_cell.angle_alpha   90.00
_cell.angle_beta   90.00
_cell.angle_gamma   90.00
#
_symmetry.space_group_name_H-M   'P 1'
#
loop_
_entity.id
_entity.type
_entity.pdbx_description
1 polymer ?
#
loop_
_entity_poly.entity_id
_entity_poly.type
_entity_poly.pdbx_seq_one_letter_code
_entity_poly.pdbx_strand_id
1 'polypeptide(L)'
;MSEIESVEVITADAINQQALHSMQVMEQWGNGEVYNEATWIERGRQAVVKTLEGMFELGKTLIVLKEHTEHGRFREIAEQELGLHTKEITRLMNATKRFATPQMQKAQPKLIGLGKSKLLELLVEDDDTLVELAEGGDINGNTLDDIDRMTRNELRVALREAREDSKAKDKVMSEKNAKIDELAEKLAKNKNKQPKPADVARELSAQLASAEVSARSEISKLKDIFDGLMAHKEAHGSDHTALMVGAINQLILDCEILRGQYLLPTDAPTGEVPVWLTQDEPMGADDRDMPLPFDYSEDEV
;
A
#
# COMPACT_ATOMS: atom_id res chain seq x y z
N MET A 1 1.71 -6.16 57.31
CA MET A 1 2.23 -5.72 56.00
C MET A 1 1.95 -4.24 55.87
N SER A 2 2.98 -3.41 56.00
CA SER A 2 2.96 -2.01 55.56
C SER A 2 4.36 -1.72 55.08
N GLU A 3 4.53 -1.70 53.75
CA GLU A 3 5.73 -1.24 53.09
C GLU A 3 5.95 0.22 53.49
N ILE A 4 7.10 0.49 54.12
CA ILE A 4 7.57 1.83 54.39
C ILE A 4 8.34 2.25 53.14
N GLU A 5 7.73 3.13 52.34
CA GLU A 5 8.42 3.90 51.31
C GLU A 5 9.62 4.61 51.94
N SER A 6 10.83 4.21 51.53
CA SER A 6 12.07 4.88 51.90
C SER A 6 12.17 6.21 51.14
N VAL A 7 11.68 7.29 51.76
CA VAL A 7 11.95 8.65 51.32
C VAL A 7 13.43 8.93 51.58
N GLU A 8 14.23 9.00 50.52
CA GLU A 8 15.63 9.40 50.59
C GLU A 8 15.75 10.83 51.13
N VAL A 9 16.20 10.97 52.38
CA VAL A 9 16.53 12.25 52.97
C VAL A 9 17.84 12.73 52.33
N ILE A 10 17.73 13.62 51.35
CA ILE A 10 18.88 14.32 50.76
C ILE A 10 19.58 15.09 51.89
N THR A 11 20.80 14.67 52.24
CA THR A 11 21.58 15.27 53.33
C THR A 11 22.22 16.59 52.91
N ALA A 12 22.47 17.49 53.86
CA ALA A 12 23.11 18.79 53.60
C ALA A 12 24.49 18.65 52.92
N ASP A 13 25.23 17.57 53.20
CA ASP A 13 26.50 17.26 52.54
C ASP A 13 26.34 16.95 51.06
N ALA A 14 25.28 16.24 50.67
CA ALA A 14 25.00 15.94 49.26
C ALA A 14 24.67 17.22 48.47
N ILE A 15 23.90 18.14 49.07
CA ILE A 15 23.60 19.45 48.49
C ILE A 15 24.88 20.27 48.30
N ASN A 16 25.78 20.25 49.29
CA ASN A 16 27.04 20.99 49.25
C ASN A 16 27.99 20.42 48.18
N GLN A 17 28.06 19.09 48.05
CA GLN A 17 28.81 18.42 46.98
C GLN A 17 28.27 18.75 45.59
N GLN A 18 26.95 18.77 45.42
CA GLN A 18 26.32 19.14 44.15
C GLN A 18 26.60 20.61 43.79
N ALA A 19 26.56 21.53 44.77
CA ALA A 19 26.87 22.93 44.54
C ALA A 19 28.33 23.13 44.11
N LEU A 20 29.27 22.47 44.80
CA LEU A 20 30.69 22.48 44.44
C LEU A 20 30.93 21.89 43.04
N HIS A 21 30.27 20.78 42.70
CA HIS A 21 30.38 20.16 41.38
C HIS A 21 29.85 21.09 40.28
N SER A 22 28.69 21.72 40.51
CA SER A 22 28.12 22.70 39.57
C SER A 22 29.06 23.91 39.36
N MET A 23 29.69 24.40 40.43
CA MET A 23 30.68 25.46 40.34
C MET A 23 31.90 25.05 39.50
N GLN A 24 32.43 23.84 39.71
CA GLN A 24 33.55 23.32 38.91
C GLN A 24 33.21 23.22 37.41
N VAL A 25 31.99 22.76 37.09
CA VAL A 25 31.50 22.71 35.70
C VAL A 25 31.43 24.11 35.10
N MET A 26 30.92 25.09 35.84
CA MET A 26 30.83 26.47 35.36
C MET A 26 32.20 27.16 35.24
N GLU A 27 33.16 26.82 36.11
CA GLU A 27 34.54 27.32 35.99
C GLU A 27 35.22 26.79 34.73
N GLN A 28 35.02 25.50 34.42
CA GLN A 28 35.68 24.86 33.28
C GLN A 28 35.02 25.18 31.92
N TRP A 29 33.68 25.22 31.85
CA TRP A 29 32.94 25.35 30.58
C TRP A 29 32.01 26.57 30.53
N GLY A 30 31.79 27.25 31.64
CA GLY A 30 30.83 28.36 31.74
C GLY A 30 31.32 29.68 31.16
N ASN A 31 32.56 29.76 30.69
CA ASN A 31 33.16 30.97 30.09
C ASN A 31 33.05 32.23 30.99
N GLY A 32 33.03 32.05 32.32
CA GLY A 32 32.87 33.14 33.28
C GLY A 32 31.43 33.65 33.44
N GLU A 33 30.44 33.00 32.84
CA GLU A 33 29.02 33.33 32.97
C GLU A 33 28.40 32.62 34.19
N VAL A 34 27.28 33.16 34.69
CA VAL A 34 26.43 32.48 35.68
C VAL A 34 25.44 31.56 34.95
N TYR A 35 25.15 30.40 35.52
CA TYR A 35 24.22 29.45 34.90
C TYR A 35 22.83 30.06 34.74
N ASN A 36 22.35 30.07 33.49
CA ASN A 36 20.97 30.36 33.13
C ASN A 36 20.52 29.32 32.11
N GLU A 37 19.59 28.47 32.50
CA GLU A 37 19.11 27.34 31.69
C GLU A 37 18.65 27.76 30.29
N ALA A 38 17.85 28.83 30.19
CA ALA A 38 17.32 29.30 28.91
C ALA A 38 18.45 29.72 27.95
N THR A 39 19.50 30.39 28.45
CA THR A 39 20.66 30.79 27.66
C THR A 39 21.43 29.58 27.13
N TRP A 40 21.64 28.56 27.97
CA TRP A 40 22.36 27.34 27.57
C TRP A 40 21.55 26.49 26.59
N ILE A 41 20.23 26.41 26.74
CA ILE A 41 19.34 25.76 25.78
C ILE A 41 19.43 26.45 24.42
N GLU A 42 19.32 27.78 24.37
CA GLU A 42 19.39 28.53 23.12
C GLU A 42 20.76 28.41 22.46
N ARG A 43 21.84 28.45 23.25
CA ARG A 43 23.21 28.19 22.76
C ARG A 43 23.34 26.78 22.19
N GLY A 44 22.75 25.78 22.84
CA GLY A 44 22.66 24.41 22.34
C GLY A 44 21.92 24.32 21.01
N ARG A 45 20.75 24.97 20.88
CA ARG A 45 19.97 25.04 19.64
C ARG A 45 20.78 25.66 18.51
N GLN A 46 21.45 26.79 18.76
CA GLN A 46 22.31 27.45 17.76
C GLN A 46 23.51 26.59 17.36
N ALA A 47 24.10 25.86 18.30
CA ALA A 47 25.17 24.91 17.99
C ALA A 47 24.67 23.80 17.07
N VAL A 48 23.47 23.25 17.29
CA VAL A 48 22.85 22.27 16.40
C VAL A 48 22.67 22.83 14.98
N VAL A 49 22.13 24.05 14.85
CA VAL A 49 21.98 24.73 13.54
C VAL A 49 23.33 24.84 12.83
N LYS A 50 24.37 25.33 13.52
CA LYS A 50 25.73 25.45 12.95
C LYS A 50 26.32 24.12 12.51
N THR A 51 26.07 23.04 13.26
CA THR A 51 26.55 21.70 12.85
C THR A 51 25.88 21.24 11.55
N LEU A 52 24.59 21.56 11.38
CA LEU A 52 23.85 21.21 10.18
C LEU A 52 24.28 22.04 8.97
N GLU A 53 24.46 23.36 9.15
CA GLU A 53 25.06 24.23 8.13
C GLU A 53 26.44 23.71 7.70
N GLY A 54 27.29 23.34 8.65
CA GLY A 54 28.59 22.74 8.37
C GLY A 54 28.50 21.43 7.59
N MET A 55 27.50 20.59 7.87
CA MET A 55 27.25 19.36 7.09
C MET A 55 26.83 19.66 5.66
N PHE A 56 26.00 20.68 5.44
CA PHE A 56 25.62 21.10 4.10
C PHE A 56 26.80 21.63 3.31
N GLU A 57 27.62 22.47 3.93
CA GLU A 57 28.80 23.05 3.29
C GLU A 57 29.85 21.97 2.97
N LEU A 58 30.03 21.01 3.89
CA LEU A 58 30.85 19.83 3.65
C LEU A 58 30.33 19.01 2.45
N GLY A 59 29.01 18.80 2.37
CA GLY A 59 28.42 18.10 1.23
C GLY A 59 28.61 18.82 -0.10
N LYS A 60 28.53 20.17 -0.13
CA LYS A 60 28.83 20.97 -1.34
C LYS A 60 30.29 20.79 -1.74
N THR A 61 31.18 20.89 -0.75
CA THR A 61 32.63 20.68 -0.93
C THR A 61 32.91 19.30 -1.52
N LEU A 62 32.27 18.24 -1.00
CA LEU A 62 32.41 16.87 -1.53
C LEU A 62 31.89 16.73 -2.96
N ILE A 63 30.78 17.39 -3.32
CA ILE A 63 30.26 17.40 -4.69
C ILE A 63 31.26 18.04 -5.65
N VAL A 64 31.78 19.22 -5.30
CA VAL A 64 32.77 19.95 -6.10
C VAL A 64 34.07 19.14 -6.22
N LEU A 65 34.58 18.60 -5.11
CA LEU A 65 35.77 17.76 -5.13
C LEU A 65 35.60 16.53 -6.01
N LYS A 66 34.45 15.85 -5.95
CA LYS A 66 34.19 14.67 -6.79
C LYS A 66 34.20 14.99 -8.28
N GLU A 67 33.70 16.16 -8.68
CA GLU A 67 33.67 16.60 -10.08
C GLU A 67 35.07 16.96 -10.59
N HIS A 68 35.91 17.55 -9.75
CA HIS A 68 37.22 18.07 -10.13
C HIS A 68 38.40 17.13 -9.80
N THR A 69 38.15 15.90 -9.36
CA THR A 69 39.23 14.95 -9.04
C THR A 69 39.15 13.69 -9.89
N GLU A 70 40.32 13.14 -10.20
CA GLU A 70 40.45 11.91 -10.98
C GLU A 70 39.92 10.69 -10.23
N HIS A 71 39.63 9.62 -10.97
CA HIS A 71 39.03 8.41 -10.41
C HIS A 71 39.95 7.81 -9.32
N GLY A 72 39.44 7.73 -8.09
CA GLY A 72 40.19 7.22 -6.93
C GLY A 72 40.75 8.31 -6.02
N ARG A 73 41.19 9.46 -6.56
CA ARG A 73 41.75 10.57 -5.78
C ARG A 73 40.72 11.20 -4.84
N PHE A 74 39.47 11.32 -5.29
CA PHE A 74 38.35 11.76 -4.45
C PHE A 74 38.25 10.94 -3.16
N ARG A 75 38.42 9.61 -3.27
CA ARG A 75 38.28 8.70 -2.16
C ARG A 75 39.39 8.88 -1.13
N GLU A 76 40.63 9.05 -1.60
CA GLU A 76 41.76 9.34 -0.72
C GLU A 76 41.56 10.65 0.04
N ILE A 77 41.17 11.74 -0.63
CA ILE A 77 40.93 13.03 0.03
C ILE A 77 39.84 12.88 1.09
N ALA A 78 38.74 12.22 0.74
CA ALA A 78 37.62 12.09 1.65
C ALA A 78 37.90 11.17 2.86
N GLU A 79 38.70 10.11 2.68
CA GLU A 79 39.04 9.19 3.78
C GLU A 79 40.23 9.69 4.63
N GLN A 80 41.27 10.28 4.01
CA GLN A 80 42.51 10.64 4.72
C GLN A 80 42.50 12.08 5.25
N GLU A 81 41.99 13.04 4.49
CA GLU A 81 41.99 14.46 4.88
C GLU A 81 40.72 14.82 5.66
N LEU A 82 39.57 14.28 5.24
CA LEU A 82 38.27 14.59 5.85
C LEU A 82 37.80 13.52 6.85
N GLY A 83 38.44 12.34 6.89
CA GLY A 83 38.11 11.27 7.83
C GLY A 83 36.72 10.65 7.62
N LEU A 84 36.15 10.73 6.42
CA LEU A 84 34.80 10.25 6.10
C LEU A 84 34.82 8.92 5.36
N HIS A 85 33.92 8.02 5.73
CA HIS A 85 33.77 6.75 5.02
C HIS A 85 32.89 6.90 3.76
N THR A 86 33.09 6.02 2.77
CA THR A 86 32.38 6.05 1.48
C THR A 86 30.85 6.14 1.60
N LYS A 87 30.27 5.45 2.60
CA LYS A 87 28.81 5.48 2.86
C LYS A 87 28.34 6.84 3.35
N GLU A 88 29.13 7.49 4.22
CA GLU A 88 28.84 8.80 4.79
C GLU A 88 28.94 9.87 3.71
N ILE A 89 29.99 9.80 2.89
CA ILE A 89 30.20 10.68 1.72
C ILE A 89 29.01 10.60 0.76
N THR A 90 28.63 9.38 0.36
CA THR A 90 27.52 9.19 -0.59
C THR A 90 26.21 9.72 -0.02
N ARG A 91 25.93 9.42 1.25
CA ARG A 91 24.73 9.90 1.94
C ARG A 91 24.71 11.43 2.03
N LEU A 92 25.83 12.05 2.40
CA LEU A 92 25.94 13.50 2.56
C LEU A 92 25.83 14.23 1.22
N MET A 93 26.51 13.75 0.19
CA MET A 93 26.40 14.32 -1.17
C MET A 93 24.99 14.22 -1.74
N ASN A 94 24.33 13.07 -1.56
CA ASN A 94 22.96 12.89 -2.04
C ASN A 94 21.99 13.80 -1.27
N ALA A 95 22.15 13.92 0.04
CA ALA A 95 21.41 14.88 0.85
C ALA A 95 21.62 16.31 0.32
N THR A 96 22.86 16.77 0.18
CA THR A 96 23.14 18.13 -0.28
C THR A 96 22.63 18.40 -1.69
N LYS A 97 22.67 17.42 -2.61
CA LYS A 97 22.08 17.57 -3.95
C LYS A 97 20.57 17.78 -3.90
N ARG A 98 19.85 17.06 -3.02
CA ARG A 98 18.41 17.25 -2.79
C ARG A 98 18.12 18.64 -2.20
N PHE A 99 18.91 19.08 -1.23
CA PHE A 99 18.74 20.39 -0.59
C PHE A 99 19.17 21.60 -1.43
N ALA A 100 19.81 21.40 -2.59
CA ALA A 100 20.25 22.49 -3.46
C ALA A 100 19.10 23.11 -4.29
N THR A 101 17.93 22.48 -4.35
CA THR A 101 16.78 23.00 -5.12
C THR A 101 16.19 24.27 -4.48
N PRO A 102 15.72 25.25 -5.27
CA PRO A 102 15.15 26.50 -4.74
C PRO A 102 13.96 26.29 -3.79
N GLN A 103 13.20 25.19 -3.97
CA GLN A 103 12.10 24.81 -3.09
C GLN A 103 12.61 24.29 -1.73
N MET A 104 13.59 23.39 -1.73
CA MET A 104 14.18 22.86 -0.49
C MET A 104 14.97 23.89 0.30
N GLN A 105 15.54 24.90 -0.35
CA GLN A 105 16.19 26.03 0.33
C GLN A 105 15.21 26.83 1.23
N LYS A 106 13.92 26.89 0.86
CA LYS A 106 12.89 27.53 1.72
C LYS A 106 12.51 26.66 2.91
N ALA A 107 12.52 25.34 2.74
CA ALA A 107 12.20 24.36 3.78
C ALA A 107 13.36 24.15 4.78
N GLN A 108 14.60 24.38 4.33
CA GLN A 108 15.83 24.11 5.08
C GLN A 108 15.85 24.68 6.52
N PRO A 109 15.51 25.95 6.78
CA PRO A 109 15.58 26.50 8.14
C PRO A 109 14.64 25.80 9.12
N LYS A 110 13.45 25.38 8.66
CA LYS A 110 12.44 24.71 9.49
C LYS A 110 12.81 23.25 9.76
N LEU A 111 13.35 22.56 8.75
CA LEU A 111 13.78 21.17 8.88
C LEU A 111 15.03 21.03 9.76
N ILE A 112 15.93 22.03 9.73
CA ILE A 112 17.12 22.09 10.61
C ILE A 112 16.73 22.06 12.11
N GLY A 113 15.58 22.62 12.47
CA GLY A 113 15.07 22.63 13.85
C GLY A 113 14.83 21.24 14.45
N LEU A 114 14.53 20.23 13.63
CA LEU A 114 14.24 18.84 14.06
C LEU A 114 15.50 18.06 14.50
N GLY A 115 16.69 18.60 14.21
CA GLY A 115 17.96 17.97 14.54
C GLY A 115 18.44 16.91 13.55
N LYS A 116 19.76 16.65 13.57
CA LYS A 116 20.50 15.80 12.61
C LYS A 116 19.88 14.42 12.40
N SER A 117 19.49 13.76 13.49
CA SER A 117 19.00 12.38 13.45
C SER A 117 17.68 12.25 12.69
N LYS A 118 16.77 13.22 12.83
CA LYS A 118 15.45 13.20 12.18
C LYS A 118 15.55 13.67 10.73
N LEU A 119 16.38 14.68 10.48
CA LEU A 119 16.71 15.11 9.11
C LEU A 119 17.20 13.97 8.22
N LEU A 120 18.05 13.08 8.74
CA LEU A 120 18.57 11.94 7.98
C LEU A 120 17.51 10.88 7.66
N GLU A 121 16.46 10.75 8.47
CA GLU A 121 15.34 9.83 8.21
C GLU A 121 14.35 10.45 7.20
N LEU A 122 14.02 11.74 7.38
CA LEU A 122 13.16 12.51 6.46
C LEU A 122 13.77 12.65 5.06
N LEU A 123 15.10 12.68 4.97
CA LEU A 123 15.85 12.77 3.72
C LEU A 123 15.61 11.62 2.74
N VAL A 124 14.93 10.56 3.14
CA VAL A 124 14.55 9.45 2.25
C VAL A 124 13.25 9.74 1.51
N GLU A 125 12.40 10.63 2.03
CA GLU A 125 11.15 11.06 1.37
C GLU A 125 11.42 11.98 0.17
N ASP A 126 10.36 12.25 -0.59
CA ASP A 126 10.42 13.05 -1.82
C ASP A 126 10.43 14.55 -1.53
N ASP A 127 11.10 15.33 -2.38
CA ASP A 127 11.33 16.76 -2.16
C ASP A 127 10.02 17.55 -1.98
N ASP A 128 8.96 17.21 -2.72
CA ASP A 128 7.65 17.86 -2.60
C ASP A 128 7.02 17.63 -1.22
N THR A 129 7.14 16.42 -0.68
CA THR A 129 6.60 16.07 0.66
C THR A 129 7.33 16.80 1.79
N LEU A 130 8.64 17.01 1.63
CA LEU A 130 9.45 17.73 2.61
C LEU A 130 9.17 19.24 2.60
N VAL A 131 8.87 19.79 1.43
CA VAL A 131 8.45 21.19 1.28
C VAL A 131 7.08 21.39 1.90
N GLU A 132 6.13 20.50 1.63
CA GLU A 132 4.78 20.54 2.22
C GLU A 132 4.85 20.48 3.76
N LEU A 133 5.65 19.57 4.32
CA LEU A 133 5.89 19.50 5.76
C LEU A 133 6.43 20.82 6.33
N ALA A 134 7.39 21.44 5.64
CA ALA A 134 7.95 22.71 6.07
C ALA A 134 6.95 23.88 5.92
N GLU A 135 6.02 23.82 4.98
CA GLU A 135 4.96 24.81 4.81
C GLU A 135 3.81 24.64 5.82
N GLY A 136 3.84 23.59 6.64
CA GLY A 136 2.86 23.32 7.70
C GLY A 136 1.88 22.19 7.36
N GLY A 137 2.15 21.43 6.30
CA GLY A 137 1.49 20.16 6.03
C GLY A 137 2.02 19.04 6.92
N ASP A 138 1.70 17.80 6.53
CA ASP A 138 2.12 16.60 7.22
C ASP A 138 2.85 15.62 6.29
N ILE A 139 3.62 14.71 6.88
CA ILE A 139 4.13 13.53 6.18
C ILE A 139 3.48 12.32 6.82
N ASN A 140 2.63 11.64 6.04
CA ASN A 140 1.90 10.46 6.48
C ASN A 140 1.10 10.73 7.77
N GLY A 141 0.46 11.90 7.88
CA GLY A 141 -0.33 12.28 9.05
C GLY A 141 0.47 12.78 10.25
N ASN A 142 1.79 12.96 10.12
CA ASN A 142 2.64 13.56 11.16
C ASN A 142 3.08 14.96 10.75
N THR A 143 2.69 15.98 11.53
CA THR A 143 3.13 17.36 11.31
C THR A 143 4.57 17.56 11.73
N LEU A 144 5.15 18.71 11.41
CA LEU A 144 6.49 19.09 11.85
C LEU A 144 6.64 19.01 13.38
N ASP A 145 5.60 19.43 14.12
CA ASP A 145 5.57 19.40 15.58
C ASP A 145 5.46 17.97 16.13
N ASP A 146 4.70 17.09 15.47
CA ASP A 146 4.60 15.69 15.86
C ASP A 146 5.94 14.98 15.67
N ILE A 147 6.60 15.24 14.53
CA ILE A 147 7.94 14.73 14.24
C ILE A 147 8.95 15.28 15.25
N ASP A 148 8.82 16.53 15.70
CA ASP A 148 9.69 17.09 16.73
C ASP A 148 9.49 16.43 18.11
N ARG A 149 8.26 15.99 18.43
CA ARG A 149 7.96 15.26 19.67
C ARG A 149 8.38 13.79 19.63
N MET A 150 8.45 13.18 18.45
CA MET A 150 8.88 11.79 18.28
C MET A 150 10.39 11.59 18.52
N THR A 151 10.75 10.41 18.98
CA THR A 151 12.13 9.94 18.95
C THR A 151 12.53 9.51 17.54
N ARG A 152 13.85 9.44 17.26
CA ARG A 152 14.37 8.98 15.96
C ARG A 152 13.83 7.58 15.59
N ASN A 153 13.67 6.70 16.57
CA ASN A 153 13.23 5.33 16.31
C ASN A 153 11.74 5.29 15.95
N GLU A 154 10.91 6.10 16.62
CA GLU A 154 9.47 6.23 16.32
C GLU A 154 9.26 6.81 14.91
N LEU A 155 9.99 7.87 14.55
CA LEU A 155 9.95 8.44 13.20
C LEU A 155 10.31 7.38 12.15
N ARG A 156 11.34 6.58 12.41
CA ARG A 156 11.78 5.53 11.48
C ARG A 156 10.74 4.41 11.32
N VAL A 157 10.01 4.07 12.38
CA VAL A 157 8.91 3.09 12.32
C VAL A 157 7.76 3.67 11.51
N ALA A 158 7.33 4.90 11.80
CA ALA A 158 6.24 5.57 11.07
C ALA A 158 6.53 5.66 9.55
N LEU A 159 7.75 6.07 9.17
CA LEU A 159 8.15 6.12 7.76
C LEU A 159 8.22 4.73 7.11
N ARG A 160 8.54 3.69 7.87
CA ARG A 160 8.58 2.32 7.35
C ARG A 160 7.18 1.75 7.13
N GLU A 161 6.30 1.91 8.10
CA GLU A 161 4.90 1.46 8.02
C GLU A 161 4.20 2.14 6.84
N ALA A 162 4.37 3.45 6.69
CA ALA A 162 3.81 4.20 5.56
C ALA A 162 4.26 3.64 4.19
N ARG A 163 5.53 3.24 4.07
CA ARG A 163 6.05 2.61 2.83
C ARG A 163 5.51 1.22 2.60
N GLU A 164 5.37 0.43 3.66
CA GLU A 164 4.79 -0.91 3.58
C GLU A 164 3.32 -0.83 3.16
N ASP A 165 2.57 0.15 3.69
CA ASP A 165 1.19 0.46 3.30
C ASP A 165 1.08 0.92 1.85
N SER A 166 1.96 1.82 1.40
CA SER A 166 1.98 2.27 -0.01
C SER A 166 2.24 1.10 -0.95
N LYS A 167 3.23 0.25 -0.64
CA LYS A 167 3.54 -0.93 -1.46
C LYS A 167 2.38 -1.94 -1.49
N ALA A 168 1.69 -2.12 -0.37
CA ALA A 168 0.51 -2.97 -0.31
C ALA A 168 -0.63 -2.42 -1.21
N LYS A 169 -0.86 -1.11 -1.17
CA LYS A 169 -1.84 -0.43 -2.04
C LYS A 169 -1.47 -0.57 -3.52
N ASP A 170 -0.21 -0.33 -3.89
CA ASP A 170 0.26 -0.45 -5.28
C ASP A 170 0.10 -1.87 -5.82
N LYS A 171 0.40 -2.89 -5.00
CA LYS A 171 0.20 -4.29 -5.37
C LYS A 171 -1.27 -4.61 -5.63
N VAL A 172 -2.17 -4.17 -4.74
CA VAL A 172 -3.62 -4.37 -4.91
C VAL A 172 -4.13 -3.63 -6.16
N MET A 173 -3.63 -2.44 -6.44
CA MET A 173 -4.00 -1.68 -7.64
C MET A 173 -3.51 -2.36 -8.92
N SER A 174 -2.27 -2.89 -8.93
CA SER A 174 -1.76 -3.68 -10.04
C SER A 174 -2.57 -4.95 -10.29
N GLU A 175 -2.94 -5.68 -9.23
CA GLU A 175 -3.78 -6.89 -9.33
C GLU A 175 -5.20 -6.56 -9.83
N LYS A 176 -5.77 -5.43 -9.43
CA LYS A 176 -7.07 -4.95 -9.92
C LYS A 176 -7.00 -4.57 -11.40
N ASN A 177 -5.99 -3.82 -11.81
CA ASN A 177 -5.82 -3.41 -13.21
C ASN A 177 -5.63 -4.63 -14.13
N ALA A 178 -4.81 -5.61 -13.73
CA ALA A 178 -4.64 -6.85 -14.50
C ALA A 178 -5.97 -7.62 -14.69
N LYS A 179 -6.82 -7.69 -13.65
CA LYS A 179 -8.15 -8.31 -13.76
C LYS A 179 -9.10 -7.52 -14.66
N ILE A 180 -9.04 -6.18 -14.61
CA ILE A 180 -9.84 -5.31 -15.48
C ILE A 180 -9.45 -5.55 -16.94
N ASP A 181 -8.15 -5.61 -17.23
CA ASP A 181 -7.64 -5.86 -18.58
C ASP A 181 -8.02 -7.26 -19.08
N GLU A 182 -7.93 -8.29 -18.24
CA GLU A 182 -8.36 -9.65 -18.56
C GLU A 182 -9.87 -9.74 -18.87
N LEU A 183 -10.70 -9.06 -18.06
CA LEU A 183 -12.15 -9.00 -18.29
C LEU A 183 -12.49 -8.19 -19.55
N ALA A 184 -11.76 -7.10 -19.82
CA ALA A 184 -11.91 -6.31 -21.03
C ALA A 184 -11.54 -7.11 -22.28
N GLU A 185 -10.47 -7.92 -22.24
CA GLU A 185 -10.06 -8.79 -23.34
C GLU A 185 -11.10 -9.90 -23.60
N LYS A 186 -11.64 -10.51 -22.54
CA LYS A 186 -12.74 -11.50 -22.65
C LYS A 186 -14.00 -10.89 -23.26
N LEU A 187 -14.37 -9.68 -22.85
CA LEU A 187 -15.51 -8.96 -23.43
C LEU A 187 -15.27 -8.54 -24.88
N ALA A 188 -14.05 -8.17 -25.25
CA ALA A 188 -13.69 -7.81 -26.63
C ALA A 188 -13.76 -9.02 -27.58
N LYS A 189 -13.28 -10.20 -27.14
CA LYS A 189 -13.33 -11.45 -27.92
C LYS A 189 -14.77 -11.91 -28.20
N ASN A 190 -15.71 -11.64 -27.29
CA ASN A 190 -17.12 -12.02 -27.44
C ASN A 190 -17.96 -11.09 -28.33
N LYS A 191 -17.48 -9.89 -28.70
CA LYS A 191 -18.27 -8.91 -29.49
C LYS A 191 -18.23 -9.11 -31.01
N ASN A 192 -17.31 -9.93 -31.55
CA ASN A 192 -17.01 -9.96 -33.00
C ASN A 192 -17.69 -11.07 -33.83
N LYS A 193 -18.62 -11.84 -33.28
CA LYS A 193 -19.49 -12.73 -34.07
C LYS A 193 -20.90 -12.59 -33.53
N GLN A 194 -21.86 -12.15 -34.36
CA GLN A 194 -23.27 -12.42 -34.05
C GLN A 194 -23.43 -13.94 -34.03
N PRO A 195 -23.63 -14.56 -32.86
CA PRO A 195 -23.65 -16.02 -32.77
C PRO A 195 -24.93 -16.53 -33.43
N LYS A 196 -24.87 -17.72 -34.03
CA LYS A 196 -26.10 -18.35 -34.56
C LYS A 196 -27.07 -18.57 -33.38
N PRO A 197 -28.39 -18.47 -33.57
CA PRO A 197 -29.37 -18.63 -32.49
C PRO A 197 -29.19 -19.90 -31.65
N ALA A 198 -28.78 -21.01 -32.27
CA ALA A 198 -28.47 -22.27 -31.58
C ALA A 198 -27.23 -22.19 -30.67
N ASP A 199 -26.21 -21.42 -31.07
CA ASP A 199 -24.99 -21.22 -30.27
C ASP A 199 -25.29 -20.33 -29.06
N VAL A 200 -26.14 -19.31 -29.22
CA VAL A 200 -26.62 -18.47 -28.10
C VAL A 200 -27.44 -19.30 -27.12
N ALA A 201 -28.35 -20.15 -27.60
CA ALA A 201 -29.15 -21.02 -26.74
C ALA A 201 -28.27 -22.02 -25.96
N ARG A 202 -27.25 -22.61 -26.60
CA ARG A 202 -26.31 -23.52 -25.94
C ARG A 202 -25.48 -22.82 -24.87
N GLU A 203 -24.97 -21.62 -25.16
CA GLU A 203 -24.19 -20.83 -24.21
C GLU A 203 -25.04 -20.43 -22.99
N LEU A 204 -26.24 -19.89 -23.21
CA LEU A 204 -27.16 -19.55 -22.12
C LEU A 204 -27.57 -20.78 -21.30
N SER A 205 -27.77 -21.94 -21.94
CA SER A 205 -28.06 -23.19 -21.24
C SER A 205 -26.88 -23.65 -20.37
N ALA A 206 -25.64 -23.52 -20.87
CA ALA A 206 -24.45 -23.84 -20.10
C ALA A 206 -24.25 -22.89 -18.91
N GLN A 207 -24.47 -21.60 -19.11
CA GLN A 207 -24.43 -20.59 -18.03
C GLN A 207 -25.49 -20.87 -16.95
N LEU A 208 -26.72 -21.21 -17.36
CA LEU A 208 -27.79 -21.59 -16.44
C LEU A 208 -27.42 -22.83 -15.63
N ALA A 209 -26.91 -23.88 -16.28
CA ALA A 209 -26.48 -25.11 -15.60
C ALA A 209 -25.35 -24.85 -14.59
N SER A 210 -24.37 -24.02 -14.95
CA SER A 210 -23.29 -23.62 -14.04
C SER A 210 -23.83 -22.86 -12.81
N ALA A 211 -24.70 -21.87 -13.04
CA ALA A 211 -25.29 -21.07 -11.97
C ALA A 211 -26.16 -21.93 -11.03
N GLU A 212 -26.93 -22.87 -11.58
CA GLU A 212 -27.75 -23.81 -10.81
C GLU A 212 -26.90 -24.71 -9.89
N VAL A 213 -25.79 -25.26 -10.41
CA VAL A 213 -24.87 -26.09 -9.62
C VAL A 213 -24.24 -25.27 -8.48
N SER A 214 -23.81 -24.04 -8.77
CA SER A 214 -23.29 -23.14 -7.74
C SER A 214 -24.33 -22.84 -6.65
N ALA A 215 -25.57 -22.51 -7.03
CA ALA A 215 -26.65 -22.28 -6.07
C ALA A 215 -26.93 -23.50 -5.18
N ARG A 216 -26.99 -24.70 -5.78
CA ARG A 216 -27.14 -25.96 -5.02
C ARG A 216 -25.98 -26.19 -4.05
N SER A 217 -24.75 -25.86 -4.47
CA SER A 217 -23.58 -25.99 -3.61
C SER A 217 -23.66 -25.05 -2.40
N GLU A 218 -24.07 -23.80 -2.59
CA GLU A 218 -24.21 -22.84 -1.48
C GLU A 218 -25.34 -23.24 -0.54
N ILE A 219 -26.48 -23.69 -1.07
CA ILE A 219 -27.58 -24.24 -0.26
C ILE A 219 -27.09 -25.44 0.57
N SER A 220 -26.25 -26.30 0.01
CA SER A 220 -25.72 -27.47 0.73
C SER A 220 -24.87 -27.08 1.94
N LYS A 221 -24.14 -25.96 1.88
CA LYS A 221 -23.33 -25.44 2.99
C LYS A 221 -24.18 -24.98 4.18
N LEU A 222 -25.46 -24.67 3.98
CA LEU A 222 -26.36 -24.29 5.08
C LEU A 222 -26.50 -25.42 6.10
N LYS A 223 -26.30 -26.68 5.69
CA LYS A 223 -26.35 -27.82 6.59
C LYS A 223 -25.36 -27.69 7.75
N ASP A 224 -24.08 -27.41 7.45
CA ASP A 224 -23.04 -27.32 8.49
C ASP A 224 -23.31 -26.15 9.44
N ILE A 225 -23.86 -25.05 8.92
CA ILE A 225 -24.26 -23.88 9.71
C ILE A 225 -25.45 -24.22 10.61
N PHE A 226 -26.44 -24.94 10.08
CA PHE A 226 -27.63 -25.35 10.80
C PHE A 226 -27.29 -26.36 11.91
N ASP A 227 -26.38 -27.29 11.63
CA ASP A 227 -25.84 -28.23 12.63
C ASP A 227 -25.12 -27.47 13.76
N GLY A 228 -24.35 -26.42 13.42
CA GLY A 228 -23.73 -25.53 14.42
C GLY A 228 -24.74 -24.75 15.28
N LEU A 229 -25.82 -24.25 14.68
CA LEU A 229 -26.90 -23.58 15.41
C LEU A 229 -27.67 -24.55 16.32
N MET A 230 -27.87 -25.79 15.89
CA MET A 230 -28.48 -26.84 16.71
C MET A 230 -27.58 -27.23 17.89
N ALA A 231 -26.27 -27.40 17.66
CA ALA A 231 -25.31 -27.65 18.73
C ALA A 231 -25.26 -26.50 19.75
N HIS A 232 -25.31 -25.24 19.28
CA HIS A 232 -25.39 -24.07 20.16
C HIS A 232 -26.69 -24.05 20.98
N LYS A 233 -27.83 -24.42 20.37
CA LYS A 233 -29.10 -24.57 21.08
C LYS A 233 -29.01 -25.61 22.19
N GLU A 234 -28.38 -26.76 21.92
CA GLU A 234 -28.19 -27.82 22.91
C GLU A 234 -27.25 -27.38 24.06
N ALA A 235 -26.17 -26.67 23.74
CA ALA A 235 -25.18 -26.23 24.73
C ALA A 235 -25.67 -25.05 25.61
N HIS A 236 -26.50 -24.15 25.06
CA HIS A 236 -26.82 -22.86 25.69
C HIS A 236 -28.32 -22.57 25.80
N GLY A 237 -29.19 -23.51 25.42
CA GLY A 237 -30.65 -23.38 25.52
C GLY A 237 -31.28 -22.30 24.65
N SER A 238 -30.53 -21.71 23.71
CA SER A 238 -30.97 -20.62 22.85
C SER A 238 -31.60 -21.17 21.56
N ASP A 239 -32.89 -20.93 21.34
CA ASP A 239 -33.59 -21.45 20.16
C ASP A 239 -33.39 -20.57 18.91
N HIS A 240 -32.83 -21.17 17.86
CA HIS A 240 -32.54 -20.51 16.58
C HIS A 240 -33.47 -20.96 15.45
N THR A 241 -34.51 -21.76 15.75
CA THR A 241 -35.41 -22.35 14.75
C THR A 241 -36.04 -21.29 13.84
N ALA A 242 -36.46 -20.14 14.39
CA ALA A 242 -37.06 -19.05 13.61
C ALA A 242 -36.09 -18.46 12.58
N LEU A 243 -34.80 -18.36 12.90
CA LEU A 243 -33.76 -17.86 12.00
C LEU A 243 -33.53 -18.86 10.84
N MET A 244 -33.43 -20.15 11.16
CA MET A 244 -33.25 -21.21 10.17
C MET A 244 -34.44 -21.29 9.19
N VAL A 245 -35.66 -21.23 9.73
CA VAL A 245 -36.89 -21.19 8.93
C VAL A 245 -36.95 -19.93 8.06
N GLY A 246 -36.60 -18.77 8.61
CA GLY A 246 -36.54 -17.52 7.87
C GLY A 246 -35.58 -17.57 6.67
N ALA A 247 -34.40 -18.17 6.86
CA ALA A 247 -33.41 -18.34 5.79
C ALA A 247 -33.93 -19.23 4.66
N ILE A 248 -34.57 -20.36 4.97
CA ILE A 248 -35.19 -21.24 3.97
C ILE A 248 -36.32 -20.51 3.24
N ASN A 249 -37.20 -19.84 3.99
CA ASN A 249 -38.35 -19.16 3.41
C ASN A 249 -37.95 -18.05 2.44
N GLN A 250 -36.85 -17.32 2.74
CA GLN A 250 -36.36 -16.29 1.85
C GLN A 250 -35.84 -16.88 0.53
N LEU A 251 -35.10 -17.99 0.58
CA LEU A 251 -34.63 -18.69 -0.63
C LEU A 251 -35.79 -19.22 -1.47
N ILE A 252 -36.84 -19.75 -0.82
CA ILE A 252 -38.06 -20.19 -1.52
C ILE A 252 -38.73 -18.98 -2.19
N LEU A 253 -38.91 -17.87 -1.46
CA LEU A 253 -39.53 -16.66 -2.00
C LEU A 253 -38.76 -16.12 -3.20
N ASP A 254 -37.44 -16.09 -3.16
CA ASP A 254 -36.61 -15.60 -4.26
C ASP A 254 -36.78 -16.49 -5.51
N CYS A 255 -36.82 -17.82 -5.35
CA CYS A 255 -37.13 -18.76 -6.42
C CYS A 255 -38.55 -18.57 -6.98
N GLU A 256 -39.52 -18.29 -6.13
CA GLU A 256 -40.91 -18.03 -6.50
C GLU A 256 -41.07 -16.71 -7.27
N ILE A 257 -40.35 -15.67 -6.87
CA ILE A 257 -40.29 -14.39 -7.60
C ILE A 257 -39.72 -14.62 -9.00
N LEU A 258 -38.61 -15.36 -9.12
CA LEU A 258 -38.05 -15.71 -10.42
C LEU A 258 -39.04 -16.51 -11.28
N ARG A 259 -39.71 -17.51 -10.69
CA ARG A 259 -40.75 -18.30 -11.39
C ARG A 259 -41.87 -17.41 -11.91
N GLY A 260 -42.37 -16.50 -11.08
CA GLY A 260 -43.44 -15.56 -11.43
C GLY A 260 -43.06 -14.55 -12.50
N GLN A 261 -41.82 -14.03 -12.48
CA GLN A 261 -41.32 -13.09 -13.48
C GLN A 261 -41.33 -13.66 -14.90
N TYR A 262 -41.06 -14.95 -15.04
CA TYR A 262 -41.00 -15.64 -16.33
C TYR A 262 -42.25 -16.48 -16.63
N LEU A 263 -43.30 -16.38 -15.80
CA LEU A 263 -44.55 -17.13 -15.93
C LEU A 263 -44.35 -18.65 -16.09
N LEU A 264 -43.35 -19.18 -15.38
CA LEU A 264 -42.98 -20.59 -15.50
C LEU A 264 -43.96 -21.50 -14.74
N PRO A 265 -44.36 -22.65 -15.31
CA PRO A 265 -45.20 -23.61 -14.62
C PRO A 265 -44.43 -24.30 -13.47
N THR A 266 -45.16 -24.71 -12.43
CA THR A 266 -44.59 -25.47 -11.31
C THR A 266 -44.16 -26.87 -11.73
N ASP A 267 -44.91 -27.48 -12.63
CA ASP A 267 -44.62 -28.80 -13.19
C ASP A 267 -43.93 -28.68 -14.55
N ALA A 268 -42.91 -29.52 -14.77
CA ALA A 268 -42.23 -29.56 -16.05
C ALA A 268 -43.21 -29.97 -17.17
N PRO A 269 -43.22 -29.29 -18.32
CA PRO A 269 -44.04 -29.68 -19.46
C PRO A 269 -43.69 -31.10 -19.90
N THR A 270 -44.65 -32.03 -19.84
CA THR A 270 -44.46 -33.40 -20.31
C THR A 270 -44.67 -33.45 -21.82
N GLY A 271 -43.58 -33.36 -22.59
CA GLY A 271 -43.56 -33.89 -23.96
C GLY A 271 -42.91 -33.09 -25.09
N GLU A 272 -42.43 -31.86 -24.86
CA GLU A 272 -41.82 -31.08 -25.95
C GLU A 272 -40.32 -30.93 -25.78
N VAL A 273 -39.56 -31.64 -26.61
CA VAL A 273 -38.13 -31.38 -26.81
C VAL A 273 -38.01 -30.02 -27.51
N PRO A 274 -37.30 -29.03 -26.94
CA PRO A 274 -37.20 -27.71 -27.55
C PRO A 274 -36.63 -27.76 -28.98
N VAL A 275 -37.18 -26.94 -29.88
CA VAL A 275 -36.84 -26.92 -31.33
C VAL A 275 -35.34 -26.69 -31.60
N TRP A 276 -34.61 -26.04 -30.68
CA TRP A 276 -33.17 -25.81 -30.80
C TRP A 276 -32.32 -27.04 -30.45
N LEU A 277 -32.92 -28.10 -29.90
CA LEU A 277 -32.26 -29.37 -29.56
C LEU A 277 -32.43 -30.43 -30.67
N THR A 278 -33.32 -30.21 -31.64
CA THR A 278 -33.69 -31.17 -32.71
C THR A 278 -33.06 -30.89 -34.07
N GLN A 279 -32.27 -29.81 -34.23
CA GLN A 279 -31.59 -29.51 -35.49
C GLN A 279 -30.21 -30.19 -35.60
N ASP A 280 -30.21 -31.45 -36.01
CA ASP A 280 -29.12 -32.01 -36.83
C ASP A 280 -29.64 -32.00 -38.28
N GLU A 281 -29.29 -30.98 -39.08
CA GLU A 281 -29.56 -31.04 -40.53
C GLU A 281 -28.74 -32.19 -41.13
N PRO A 282 -29.36 -33.13 -41.89
CA PRO A 282 -28.60 -34.13 -42.62
C PRO A 282 -27.76 -33.44 -43.69
N MET A 283 -26.44 -33.69 -43.66
CA MET A 283 -25.49 -33.32 -44.71
C MET A 283 -26.09 -33.57 -46.09
N GLY A 284 -26.37 -32.48 -46.83
CA GLY A 284 -26.88 -32.53 -48.19
C GLY A 284 -25.96 -33.38 -49.08
N ALA A 285 -26.56 -34.40 -49.70
CA ALA A 285 -25.90 -35.22 -50.69
C ALA A 285 -25.85 -34.50 -52.05
N ASP A 286 -24.62 -34.34 -52.54
CA ASP A 286 -24.19 -34.40 -53.95
C ASP A 286 -24.48 -33.21 -54.89
N ASP A 287 -23.70 -32.13 -54.76
CA ASP A 287 -23.43 -31.16 -55.84
C ASP A 287 -22.24 -31.65 -56.71
N ARG A 288 -22.41 -32.76 -57.44
CA ARG A 288 -21.42 -33.25 -58.44
C ARG A 288 -21.94 -33.20 -59.88
N ASP A 289 -22.70 -32.16 -60.24
CA ASP A 289 -23.06 -31.96 -61.65
C ASP A 289 -23.31 -30.48 -62.00
N MET A 290 -22.27 -29.65 -61.84
CA MET A 290 -22.24 -28.33 -62.48
C MET A 290 -20.94 -28.17 -63.27
N PRO A 291 -20.98 -28.04 -64.61
CA PRO A 291 -19.77 -27.90 -65.40
C PRO A 291 -19.15 -26.51 -65.18
N LEU A 292 -17.86 -26.48 -64.83
CA LEU A 292 -17.09 -25.26 -64.68
C LEU A 292 -16.77 -24.64 -66.06
N PRO A 293 -16.93 -23.33 -66.23
CA PRO A 293 -16.67 -22.67 -67.51
C PRO A 293 -15.25 -22.12 -67.55
N PHE A 294 -14.30 -22.73 -68.26
CA PHE A 294 -13.17 -21.98 -68.84
C PHE A 294 -12.61 -22.66 -70.11
N ASP A 295 -12.65 -21.83 -71.14
CA ASP A 295 -12.17 -21.86 -72.52
C ASP A 295 -10.72 -22.33 -72.73
N TYR A 296 -10.47 -23.11 -73.79
CA TYR A 296 -9.25 -23.04 -74.61
C TYR A 296 -9.57 -23.51 -76.03
N SER A 297 -9.61 -22.54 -76.94
CA SER A 297 -9.42 -22.71 -78.38
C SER A 297 -7.99 -23.18 -78.69
N GLU A 298 -7.85 -24.18 -79.57
CA GLU A 298 -6.73 -24.30 -80.53
C GLU A 298 -7.12 -25.30 -81.66
N ASP A 299 -7.54 -24.71 -82.79
CA ASP A 299 -7.25 -24.98 -84.20
C ASP A 299 -7.32 -26.36 -84.91
N GLU A 300 -7.66 -26.21 -86.22
CA GLU A 300 -7.50 -27.07 -87.40
C GLU A 300 -8.60 -28.12 -87.72
N VAL A 301 -9.43 -27.84 -88.75
CA VAL A 301 -9.14 -28.06 -90.19
C VAL A 301 -9.84 -27.01 -91.05
#